data_AF-A0A7X4HHY5-F1
#
_entry.id   AF-A0A7X4HHY5-F1
#
_cell.length_a   1.000
_cell.length_b   1.000
_cell.length_c   1.000
_cell.angle_alpha   90.00
_cell.angle_beta   90.00
_cell.angle_gamma   90.00
#
_symmetry.space_group_name_H-M   'P 1'
#
loop_
_entity.id
_entity.type
_entity.pdbx_description
1 polymer ?
#
loop_
_entity_poly.entity_id
_entity_poly.type
_entity_poly.pdbx_seq_one_letter_code
_entity_poly.pdbx_strand_id
1 'polypeptide(L)'
;LLIQQLFNLSDEQMEFQLLDRLSFQRFAGLRASSQIPDRTTIWTFKERLIQAGASESIFDAVNRQLAKHGYIARGGQMIDASFV
;
A
#
# COMPACT_ATOMS: atom_id res chain seq x y z
N LEU A 1 1.08 -0.13 -0.96
CA LEU A 1 0.32 -1.40 -0.84
C LEU A 1 -1.13 -1.18 -0.40
N LEU A 2 -1.45 -0.96 0.87
CA LEU A 2 -2.86 -0.84 1.32
C LEU A 2 -3.63 0.31 0.66
N ILE A 3 -3.07 1.53 0.69
CA ILE A 3 -3.68 2.70 0.03
C ILE A 3 -3.85 2.44 -1.47
N GLN A 4 -2.83 1.83 -2.11
CA GLN A 4 -2.92 1.49 -3.53
C GLN A 4 -4.01 0.48 -3.82
N GLN A 5 -4.23 -0.52 -2.97
CA GLN A 5 -5.29 -1.51 -3.15
C GLN A 5 -6.68 -0.92 -2.90
N LEU A 6 -6.83 -0.12 -1.84
CA LEU A 6 -8.12 0.49 -1.48
C LEU A 6 -8.61 1.51 -2.52
N PHE A 7 -7.69 2.19 -3.20
CA PHE A 7 -7.99 3.23 -4.18
C PHE A 7 -7.61 2.83 -5.62
N ASN A 8 -7.21 1.57 -5.83
CA ASN A 8 -6.76 1.02 -7.11
C ASN A 8 -5.71 1.89 -7.84
N LEU A 9 -4.67 2.32 -7.11
CA LEU A 9 -3.65 3.25 -7.60
C LEU A 9 -2.42 2.52 -8.17
N SER A 10 -1.90 2.99 -9.30
CA SER A 10 -0.57 2.64 -9.78
C SER A 10 0.55 3.17 -8.86
N ASP A 11 1.79 2.75 -9.07
CA ASP A 11 2.93 3.26 -8.29
C ASP A 11 3.16 4.76 -8.53
N GLU A 12 2.94 5.24 -9.75
CA GLU A 12 3.03 6.67 -10.12
C GLU A 12 1.88 7.50 -9.52
N GLN A 13 0.65 6.95 -9.57
CA GLN A 13 -0.49 7.59 -8.91
C GLN A 13 -0.30 7.63 -7.39
N MET A 14 0.32 6.61 -6.79
CA MET A 14 0.59 6.58 -5.36
C MET A 14 1.56 7.69 -4.94
N GLU A 15 2.63 7.90 -5.70
CA GLU A 15 3.55 9.02 -5.48
C GLU A 15 2.82 10.37 -5.52
N PHE A 16 2.04 10.61 -6.57
CA PHE A 16 1.27 11.84 -6.71
C PHE A 16 0.28 12.04 -5.55
N GLN A 17 -0.45 11.00 -5.18
CA GLN A 17 -1.42 11.06 -4.08
C GLN A 17 -0.76 11.23 -2.71
N LEU A 18 0.46 10.72 -2.50
CA LEU A 18 1.22 10.97 -1.28
C LEU A 18 1.70 12.41 -1.18
N LEU A 19 2.06 13.04 -2.31
CA LEU A 19 2.44 14.46 -2.33
C LEU A 19 1.24 15.37 -2.05
N ASP A 20 0.06 15.02 -2.56
CA ASP A 20 -1.15 15.85 -2.48
C ASP A 20 -1.95 15.64 -1.17
N ARG A 21 -2.01 14.41 -0.64
CA ARG A 21 -2.94 14.05 0.44
C ARG A 21 -2.26 13.84 1.79
N LEU A 22 -2.44 14.82 2.68
CA LEU A 22 -2.00 14.73 4.09
C LEU A 22 -2.60 13.53 4.85
N SER A 23 -3.80 13.07 4.48
CA SER A 23 -4.41 11.88 5.07
C SER A 23 -3.62 10.61 4.72
N PHE A 24 -3.10 10.51 3.50
CA PHE A 24 -2.29 9.39 3.05
C PHE A 24 -0.90 9.43 3.69
N GLN A 25 -0.29 10.62 3.80
CA GLN A 25 0.96 10.79 4.55
C GLN A 25 0.79 10.40 6.02
N ARG A 26 -0.31 10.79 6.66
CA ARG A 26 -0.61 10.42 8.04
C ARG A 26 -0.80 8.91 8.19
N PHE A 27 -1.54 8.28 7.28
CA PHE A 27 -1.75 6.83 7.29
C PHE A 27 -0.46 6.04 7.09
N ALA A 28 0.40 6.49 6.16
CA ALA A 28 1.69 5.89 5.89
C ALA A 28 2.76 6.22 6.95
N GLY A 29 2.45 7.02 7.97
CA GLY A 29 3.41 7.46 8.98
C GLY A 29 4.46 8.44 8.46
N LEU A 30 4.27 9.00 7.26
CA LEU A 30 5.22 9.87 6.57
C LEU A 30 5.14 11.34 7.00
N ARG A 31 4.23 11.67 7.94
CA ARG A 31 4.01 13.07 8.36
C ARG A 31 5.24 13.72 9.02
N ALA A 32 6.13 12.91 9.60
CA ALA A 32 7.40 13.35 10.17
C ALA A 32 8.60 12.99 9.28
N SER A 33 8.36 12.35 8.13
CA SER A 33 9.42 12.04 7.17
C SER A 33 9.78 13.31 6.41
N SER A 34 11.07 13.61 6.31
CA SER A 34 11.57 14.70 5.47
C SER A 34 11.45 14.41 3.97
N GLN A 35 11.19 13.15 3.59
CA GLN A 35 11.11 12.73 2.20
C GLN A 35 9.87 11.86 1.96
N ILE A 36 9.09 12.26 0.96
CA ILE A 36 8.01 11.46 0.41
C ILE A 36 8.63 10.44 -0.56
N PRO A 37 8.31 9.14 -0.46
CA PRO A 37 8.85 8.13 -1.34
C PRO A 37 8.35 8.35 -2.78
N ASP A 38 9.29 8.29 -3.72
CA ASP A 38 9.00 8.30 -5.15
C ASP A 38 8.48 6.93 -5.63
N ARG A 39 8.02 6.87 -6.88
CA ARG A 39 7.57 5.63 -7.54
C ARG A 39 8.57 4.49 -7.39
N THR A 40 9.86 4.79 -7.54
CA THR A 40 10.93 3.79 -7.46
C THR A 40 11.04 3.21 -6.05
N THR A 41 10.98 4.05 -5.02
CA THR A 41 11.02 3.63 -3.61
C THR A 41 9.81 2.76 -3.27
N ILE A 42 8.62 3.13 -3.76
CA ILE A 42 7.39 2.35 -3.60
C ILE A 42 7.54 0.98 -4.26
N TRP A 43 8.08 0.94 -5.48
CA TRP A 43 8.32 -0.31 -6.23
C TRP A 43 9.34 -1.22 -5.53
N THR A 44 10.51 -0.70 -5.14
CA THR A 44 11.55 -1.48 -4.44
C THR A 44 11.04 -2.02 -3.10
N PHE A 45 10.20 -1.26 -2.39
CA PHE A 45 9.57 -1.75 -1.17
C PHE A 45 8.64 -2.94 -1.44
N LYS A 46 7.82 -2.87 -2.49
CA LYS A 46 6.95 -3.98 -2.92
C LYS A 46 7.77 -5.21 -3.29
N GLU A 47 8.82 -5.02 -4.08
CA GLU A 47 9.68 -6.11 -4.52
C GLU A 47 10.34 -6.82 -3.33
N ARG A 48 10.88 -6.07 -2.37
CA ARG A 48 11.45 -6.64 -1.14
C ARG A 48 10.44 -7.47 -0.33
N LEU A 49 9.17 -7.04 -0.28
CA LEU A 49 8.12 -7.79 0.40
C LEU A 49 7.74 -9.08 -0.31
N ILE A 50 7.74 -9.07 -1.65
CA ILE A 50 7.52 -10.26 -2.48
C ILE A 50 8.68 -11.24 -2.29
N GLN A 51 9.92 -10.76 -2.38
CA GLN A 51 11.12 -11.58 -2.18
C GLN A 51 11.18 -12.18 -0.77
N ALA A 52 10.68 -11.48 0.24
CA ALA A 52 10.59 -11.98 1.60
C ALA A 52 9.43 -12.97 1.84
N GLY A 53 8.58 -13.23 0.84
CA GLY A 53 7.35 -14.02 1.00
C GLY A 53 6.37 -13.43 2.02
N ALA A 54 6.55 -12.15 2.40
CA ALA A 54 5.84 -11.50 3.49
C ALA A 54 4.61 -10.72 2.99
N SER A 55 4.50 -10.50 1.68
CA SER A 55 3.39 -9.77 1.06
C SER A 55 2.02 -10.33 1.45
N GLU A 56 1.84 -11.65 1.34
CA GLU A 56 0.59 -12.34 1.69
C GLU A 56 0.33 -12.30 3.20
N SER A 57 1.34 -12.59 4.02
CA SER A 57 1.23 -12.60 5.48
C SER A 57 0.84 -11.22 6.04
N ILE A 58 1.44 -10.16 5.51
CA ILE A 58 1.13 -8.77 5.91
C ILE A 58 -0.30 -8.42 5.49
N PHE A 59 -0.71 -8.80 4.28
CA PHE A 59 -2.07 -8.54 3.79
C PHE A 59 -3.13 -9.25 4.65
N ASP A 60 -2.90 -10.52 4.98
CA ASP A 60 -3.76 -11.29 5.88
C ASP A 60 -3.82 -10.71 7.29
N ALA A 61 -2.69 -10.25 7.82
CA ALA A 61 -2.65 -9.59 9.12
C ALA A 61 -3.49 -8.30 9.12
N VAL A 62 -3.37 -7.50 8.06
CA VAL A 62 -4.15 -6.28 7.86
C VAL A 62 -5.64 -6.60 7.72
N ASN A 63 -6.01 -7.57 6.88
CA ASN A 63 -7.41 -7.96 6.70
C ASN A 63 -8.03 -8.48 8.00
N ARG A 64 -7.27 -9.25 8.79
CA ARG A 64 -7.69 -9.70 10.12
C ARG A 64 -7.94 -8.52 11.07
N GLN A 65 -7.09 -7.50 11.06
CA GLN A 65 -7.30 -6.29 11.85
C GLN A 65 -8.55 -5.54 11.40
N LEU A 66 -8.75 -5.34 10.09
CA LEU A 66 -9.92 -4.66 9.56
C LEU A 66 -11.22 -5.42 9.89
N ALA A 67 -11.22 -6.75 9.70
CA ALA A 67 -12.36 -7.61 10.02
C ALA A 67 -12.71 -7.55 11.51
N LYS A 68 -11.70 -7.51 12.40
CA LYS A 68 -11.91 -7.37 13.85
C LYS A 68 -12.60 -6.05 14.23
N HIS A 69 -12.42 -5.00 13.45
CA HIS A 69 -13.07 -3.71 13.63
C HIS A 69 -14.40 -3.59 12.87
N GLY A 70 -14.93 -4.67 12.30
CA GLY A 70 -16.19 -4.69 11.54
C GLY A 70 -16.06 -4.12 10.12
N TYR A 71 -14.84 -3.76 9.70
CA TYR A 71 -14.55 -3.34 8.34
C TYR A 71 -14.17 -4.57 7.52
N ILE A 72 -15.12 -5.10 6.75
CA ILE A 72 -14.77 -6.08 5.73
C ILE A 72 -14.04 -5.31 4.63
N ALA A 73 -12.72 -5.49 4.57
CA ALA A 73 -11.97 -5.13 3.38
C ALA A 73 -12.49 -5.99 2.22
N ARG A 74 -13.51 -5.52 1.52
CA ARG A 74 -13.89 -6.01 0.18
C ARG A 74 -12.82 -5.51 -0.80
N GLY A 75 -11.55 -5.86 -0.54
CA GLY A 75 -10.44 -5.69 -1.45
C GLY A 75 -10.67 -6.69 -2.58
N GLY A 76 -11.54 -6.31 -3.51
CA GLY A 76 -11.82 -7.08 -4.71
C GLY A 76 -10.51 -7.26 -5.45
N GLN A 77 -10.18 -8.53 -5.71
CA GLN A 77 -9.01 -9.00 -6.43
C GLN A 77 -7.69 -8.50 -5.84
N MET A 78 -6.97 -9.45 -5.24
CA MET A 78 -5.52 -9.53 -5.39
C MET A 78 -5.19 -8.96 -6.78
N ILE A 79 -4.68 -7.72 -6.84
CA ILE A 79 -4.25 -7.14 -8.10
C ILE A 79 -3.07 -8.00 -8.48
N ASP A 80 -3.38 -9.04 -9.26
CA ASP A 80 -2.52 -9.70 -10.21
C ASP A 80 -2.08 -8.61 -11.19
N ALA A 81 -1.20 -7.73 -10.71
CA ALA A 81 -0.26 -7.04 -11.56
C ALA A 81 0.89 -8.03 -11.75
N SER A 82 0.60 -9.12 -12.45
CA SER A 82 1.58 -9.67 -13.36
C SER A 82 2.08 -8.49 -14.19
N PHE A 83 3.33 -8.11 -13.98
CA PHE A 83 4.04 -7.25 -14.91
C PHE A 83 3.97 -7.96 -16.28
N VAL A 84 3.24 -7.35 -17.22
CA VAL A 84 3.41 -7.59 -18.66
C VAL A 84 4.22 -6.44 -19.21
#